data_AF-A0A7W9KC01-F1
#
_entry.id   AF-A0A7W9KC01-F1
#
_cell.length_a   1.000
_cell.length_b   1.000
_cell.length_c   1.000
_cell.angle_alpha   90.00
_cell.angle_beta   90.00
_cell.angle_gamma   90.00
#
_symmetry.space_group_name_H-M   'P 1'
#
loop_
_entity.id
_entity.type
_entity.pdbx_description
1 polymer ?
#
loop_
_entity_poly.entity_id
_entity_poly.type
_entity_poly.pdbx_seq_one_letter_code
_entity_poly.pdbx_strand_id
1 'polypeptide(L)'
;MMKPLSADQHDAVLAEGLAVLVFRVAESPACQNFQPELDAFVAKRPEIAVWTVEAMEQRDLAERHGLRALPTIVVYRDGLPARRYAGAMSAADLEEEVDELAEADMQEEYNDWMVEMLETGEAGSPHVGTRR
;
A
#
# COMPACT_ATOMS: atom_id res chain seq x y z
N MET A 1 7.41 -8.02 -6.46
CA MET A 1 8.73 -7.45 -6.87
C MET A 1 8.85 -6.06 -6.26
N MET A 2 9.98 -5.73 -5.63
CA MET A 2 10.25 -4.38 -5.13
C MET A 2 10.83 -3.50 -6.25
N LYS A 3 10.27 -2.31 -6.45
CA LYS A 3 10.72 -1.40 -7.51
C LYS A 3 11.08 -0.02 -6.95
N PRO A 4 12.17 0.62 -7.42
CA PRO A 4 12.46 2.00 -7.07
C PRO A 4 11.40 2.93 -7.66
N LEU A 5 11.03 3.97 -6.91
CA LEU A 5 10.05 4.96 -7.30
C LEU A 5 10.66 6.37 -7.22
N SER A 6 10.39 7.17 -8.25
CA SER A 6 10.75 8.59 -8.34
C SER A 6 9.52 9.48 -8.29
N ALA A 7 9.71 10.78 -8.01
CA ALA A 7 8.64 11.76 -7.90
C ALA A 7 7.68 11.77 -9.09
N ASP A 8 8.20 11.66 -10.32
CA ASP A 8 7.42 11.74 -11.56
C ASP A 8 6.45 10.56 -11.77
N GLN A 9 6.68 9.46 -11.06
CA GLN A 9 5.89 8.23 -11.21
C GLN A 9 4.95 7.97 -10.03
N HIS A 10 5.09 8.74 -8.95
CA HIS A 10 4.43 8.50 -7.67
C HIS A 10 2.91 8.33 -7.81
N ASP A 11 2.24 9.33 -8.38
CA ASP A 11 0.77 9.31 -8.47
C ASP A 11 0.28 8.22 -9.40
N ALA A 12 0.97 7.99 -10.52
CA ALA A 12 0.56 7.00 -11.52
C ALA A 12 0.65 5.55 -11.02
N VAL A 13 1.70 5.21 -10.26
CA VAL A 13 1.93 3.81 -9.83
C VAL A 13 1.20 3.45 -8.54
N LEU A 14 0.65 4.44 -7.85
CA LEU A 14 -0.14 4.28 -6.62
C LEU A 14 -1.63 4.50 -6.86
N ALA A 15 -2.04 4.90 -8.08
CA ALA A 15 -3.39 5.33 -8.42
C ALA A 15 -4.47 4.25 -8.24
N GLU A 16 -4.12 2.97 -8.34
CA GLU A 16 -5.08 1.87 -8.38
C GLU A 16 -4.67 0.75 -7.42
N GLY A 17 -5.65 0.24 -6.67
CA GLY A 17 -5.50 -0.92 -5.79
C GLY A 17 -4.64 -0.67 -4.56
N LEU A 18 -4.19 -1.75 -3.94
CA LEU A 18 -3.33 -1.73 -2.75
C LEU A 18 -1.85 -1.68 -3.15
N ALA A 19 -1.12 -0.74 -2.57
CA ALA A 19 0.32 -0.61 -2.75
C ALA A 19 1.02 -0.28 -1.43
N VAL A 20 2.25 -0.71 -1.29
CA VAL A 20 3.11 -0.37 -0.15
C VAL A 20 4.27 0.48 -0.65
N LEU A 21 4.37 1.71 -0.13
CA LEU A 21 5.46 2.63 -0.38
C LEU A 21 6.39 2.69 0.83
N VAL A 22 7.66 2.40 0.64
CA VAL A 22 8.67 2.38 1.71
C VAL A 22 9.72 3.44 1.45
N PHE A 23 9.76 4.45 2.31
CA PHE A 23 10.86 5.41 2.36
C PHE A 23 12.01 4.86 3.20
N ARG A 24 13.20 4.82 2.60
CA ARG A 24 14.38 4.18 3.20
C ARG A 24 15.66 4.94 2.87
N VAL A 25 16.71 4.55 3.59
CA VAL A 25 18.10 4.87 3.28
C VAL A 25 18.90 3.60 3.44
N ALA A 26 19.56 3.14 2.37
CA ALA A 26 20.21 1.82 2.33
C ALA A 26 21.21 1.59 3.47
N GLU A 27 21.95 2.62 3.89
CA GLU A 27 23.00 2.52 4.91
C GLU A 27 22.46 2.57 6.36
N SER A 28 21.17 2.85 6.56
CA SER A 28 20.58 2.92 7.90
C SER A 28 20.45 1.53 8.52
N PRO A 29 20.94 1.29 9.76
CA PRO A 29 20.80 -0.01 10.43
C PRO A 29 19.34 -0.48 10.55
N ALA A 30 18.41 0.46 10.82
CA ALA A 30 16.99 0.14 10.91
C ALA A 30 16.40 -0.32 9.57
N CYS A 31 16.84 0.29 8.46
CA CYS A 31 16.41 -0.12 7.11
C CYS A 31 17.01 -1.48 6.73
N GLN A 32 18.27 -1.75 7.10
CA GLN A 32 18.90 -3.05 6.86
C GLN A 32 18.18 -4.18 7.61
N ASN A 33 17.73 -3.93 8.84
CA ASN A 33 16.94 -4.89 9.61
C ASN A 33 15.54 -5.13 9.03
N PHE A 34 14.93 -4.10 8.41
CA PHE A 34 13.61 -4.22 7.79
C PHE A 34 13.65 -4.90 6.41
N GLN A 35 14.76 -4.80 5.69
CA GLN A 35 14.91 -5.37 4.36
C GLN A 35 14.48 -6.85 4.26
N PRO A 36 14.97 -7.79 5.11
CA PRO A 36 14.57 -9.20 5.02
C PRO A 36 13.06 -9.40 5.28
N GLU A 37 12.45 -8.60 6.15
CA GLU A 37 11.02 -8.65 6.42
C GLU A 37 10.21 -8.17 5.21
N LEU A 38 10.65 -7.09 4.57
CA LEU A 38 10.03 -6.58 3.35
C LEU A 38 10.15 -7.58 2.18
N ASP A 39 11.30 -8.23 2.03
CA ASP A 39 11.49 -9.30 1.04
C ASP A 39 10.58 -10.50 1.30
N ALA A 40 10.43 -10.91 2.57
CA ALA A 40 9.52 -11.97 2.97
C ALA A 40 8.06 -11.62 2.68
N PHE A 41 7.63 -10.39 2.98
CA PHE A 41 6.31 -9.88 2.63
C PHE A 41 6.07 -9.94 1.11
N VAL A 42 6.99 -9.40 0.31
CA VAL A 42 6.88 -9.41 -1.17
C VAL A 42 6.80 -10.83 -1.73
N ALA A 43 7.51 -11.79 -1.13
CA ALA A 43 7.47 -13.18 -1.54
C ALA A 43 6.11 -13.84 -1.24
N LYS A 44 5.48 -13.49 -0.12
CA LYS A 44 4.17 -14.03 0.28
C LYS A 44 2.98 -13.34 -0.40
N ARG A 45 3.07 -12.03 -0.66
CA ARG A 45 2.03 -11.19 -1.27
C ARG A 45 2.51 -10.62 -2.61
N PRO A 46 2.80 -11.47 -3.62
CA PRO A 46 3.33 -11.01 -4.91
C PRO A 46 2.36 -10.13 -5.69
N GLU A 47 1.06 -10.18 -5.39
CA GLU A 47 0.01 -9.34 -5.98
C GLU A 47 0.04 -7.89 -5.48
N ILE A 48 0.62 -7.63 -4.30
CA ILE A 48 0.71 -6.28 -3.74
C ILE A 48 1.90 -5.55 -4.34
N ALA A 49 1.65 -4.36 -4.89
CA ALA A 49 2.70 -3.54 -5.47
C ALA A 49 3.57 -2.93 -4.35
N VAL A 50 4.86 -3.27 -4.32
CA VAL A 50 5.81 -2.72 -3.34
C VAL A 50 6.82 -1.81 -4.02
N TRP A 51 6.85 -0.56 -3.57
CA TRP A 51 7.70 0.49 -4.08
C TRP A 51 8.62 1.02 -2.99
N THR A 52 9.87 1.29 -3.34
CA THR A 52 10.86 1.89 -2.44
C THR A 52 11.29 3.25 -2.93
N VAL A 53 11.47 4.20 -2.01
CA VAL A 53 11.96 5.54 -2.27
C VAL A 53 13.20 5.78 -1.42
N GLU A 54 14.32 6.13 -2.05
CA GLU A 54 15.51 6.58 -1.33
C GLU A 54 15.28 8.02 -0.85
N ALA A 55 15.06 8.18 0.46
CA ALA A 55 14.60 9.43 1.07
C ALA A 55 15.62 10.57 0.95
N MET A 56 16.92 10.24 0.86
CA MET A 56 17.99 11.24 0.71
C MET A 56 18.09 11.78 -0.71
N GLU A 57 17.72 10.99 -1.71
CA GLU A 57 17.70 11.41 -3.12
C GLU A 57 16.38 12.09 -3.49
N GLN A 58 15.27 11.60 -2.93
CA GLN A 58 13.92 12.08 -3.20
C GLN A 58 13.39 12.96 -2.07
N ARG A 59 14.12 14.03 -1.75
CA ARG A 59 13.81 14.92 -0.60
C ARG A 59 12.42 15.53 -0.67
N ASP A 60 12.01 15.95 -1.86
CA ASP A 60 10.69 16.53 -2.08
C ASP A 60 9.54 15.53 -1.82
N LEU A 61 9.71 14.25 -2.20
CA LEU A 61 8.75 13.20 -1.81
C LEU A 61 8.77 12.97 -0.29
N ALA A 62 9.95 12.94 0.33
CA ALA A 62 10.07 12.78 1.78
C ALA A 62 9.39 13.92 2.55
N GLU A 63 9.50 15.16 2.07
CA GLU A 63 8.85 16.35 2.63
C GLU A 63 7.34 16.32 2.42
N ARG A 64 6.86 15.98 1.21
CA ARG A 64 5.43 15.82 0.90
C ARG A 64 4.76 14.80 1.82
N HIS A 65 5.46 13.72 2.12
CA HIS A 65 5.00 12.68 3.04
C HIS A 65 5.31 13.01 4.50
N GLY A 66 5.93 14.14 4.82
CA GLY A 66 6.25 14.57 6.17
C GLY A 66 7.06 13.53 6.95
N LEU A 67 8.10 12.97 6.36
CA LEU A 67 8.97 11.95 6.97
C LEU A 67 9.51 12.39 8.34
N ARG A 68 9.34 11.52 9.35
CA ARG A 68 9.81 11.75 10.73
C ARG A 68 10.81 10.72 11.22
N ALA A 69 10.79 9.52 10.65
CA ALA A 69 11.70 8.42 10.97
C ALA A 69 11.95 7.55 9.73
N LEU A 70 12.99 6.72 9.78
CA LEU A 70 13.31 5.76 8.73
C LEU A 70 13.45 4.35 9.30
N PRO A 71 12.97 3.30 8.61
CA PRO A 71 12.12 3.41 7.42
C PRO A 71 10.75 4.04 7.76
N THR A 72 10.10 4.65 6.77
CA THR A 72 8.66 5.00 6.86
C THR A 72 7.93 4.15 5.85
N ILE A 73 6.90 3.44 6.29
CA ILE A 73 6.05 2.58 5.46
C ILE A 73 4.71 3.29 5.32
N VAL A 74 4.21 3.38 4.08
CA VAL A 74 2.92 3.97 3.77
C VAL A 74 2.15 2.95 2.94
N VAL A 75 0.97 2.56 3.43
CA VAL A 75 0.07 1.69 2.67
C VAL A 75 -0.94 2.59 1.95
N TYR A 76 -0.98 2.41 0.63
CA TYR A 76 -1.80 3.13 -0.31
C TYR A 76 -3.00 2.29 -0.71
N ARG A 77 -4.13 2.97 -0.92
CA ARG A 77 -5.32 2.43 -1.57
C ARG A 77 -5.85 3.47 -2.57
N ASP A 78 -5.93 3.10 -3.84
CA ASP A 78 -6.51 3.94 -4.92
C ASP A 78 -5.98 5.39 -4.91
N GLY A 79 -4.65 5.52 -4.84
CA GLY A 79 -3.95 6.81 -4.82
C GLY A 79 -3.90 7.51 -3.46
N LEU A 80 -4.63 7.01 -2.46
CA LEU A 80 -4.73 7.62 -1.14
C LEU A 80 -3.87 6.89 -0.10
N PRO A 81 -3.09 7.61 0.73
CA PRO A 81 -2.34 7.01 1.84
C PRO A 81 -3.30 6.61 2.96
N ALA A 82 -3.65 5.33 3.04
CA ALA A 82 -4.61 4.78 4.01
C ALA A 82 -4.01 4.58 5.41
N ARG A 83 -2.74 4.16 5.46
CA ARG A 83 -2.01 3.91 6.70
C ARG A 83 -0.54 4.30 6.60
N ARG A 84 0.05 4.61 7.75
CA ARG A 84 1.45 5.04 7.84
C ARG A 84 2.10 4.57 9.13
N TYR A 85 3.31 4.04 9.00
CA TYR A 85 4.11 3.54 10.11
C TYR A 85 5.51 4.15 10.05
N ALA A 86 5.97 4.64 11.18
CA ALA A 86 7.29 5.23 11.36
C ALA A 86 8.19 4.22 12.06
N GLY A 87 9.00 3.50 11.31
CA GLY A 87 9.91 2.47 11.80
C GLY A 87 9.79 1.14 11.04
N ALA A 88 10.69 0.23 11.36
CA ALA A 88 10.64 -1.15 10.89
C ALA A 88 9.50 -1.92 11.59
N MET A 89 8.90 -2.85 10.88
CA MET A 89 7.92 -3.82 11.40
C MET A 89 8.24 -5.21 10.86
N SER A 90 7.60 -6.25 11.41
CA SER A 90 7.76 -7.60 10.88
C SER A 90 6.97 -7.78 9.57
N ALA A 91 7.32 -8.81 8.81
CA ALA A 91 6.54 -9.20 7.62
C ALA A 91 5.09 -9.53 8.00
N ALA A 92 4.88 -10.19 9.15
CA ALA A 92 3.55 -10.57 9.62
C ALA A 92 2.69 -9.36 9.97
N ASP A 93 3.26 -8.36 10.65
CA ASP A 93 2.54 -7.10 10.94
C ASP A 93 2.16 -6.40 9.63
N LEU A 94 3.08 -6.34 8.66
CA LEU A 94 2.78 -5.72 7.36
C LEU A 94 1.71 -6.48 6.58
N GLU A 95 1.68 -7.82 6.66
CA GLU A 95 0.63 -8.65 6.08
C GLU A 95 -0.73 -8.32 6.71
N GLU A 96 -0.80 -8.25 8.04
CA GLU A 96 -2.03 -7.95 8.78
C GLU A 96 -2.60 -6.58 8.38
N GLU A 97 -1.78 -5.52 8.36
CA GLU A 97 -2.26 -4.17 8.02
C GLU A 97 -2.77 -4.07 6.56
N VAL A 98 -2.19 -4.86 5.65
CA VAL A 98 -2.64 -4.91 4.25
C VAL A 98 -3.92 -5.72 4.12
N ASP A 99 -4.05 -6.85 4.83
CA ASP A 99 -5.26 -7.66 4.85
C ASP A 99 -6.44 -6.90 5.47
N GLU A 100 -6.25 -6.22 6.59
CA GLU A 100 -7.30 -5.40 7.22
C GLU A 100 -7.81 -4.31 6.27
N LEU A 101 -6.91 -3.68 5.50
CA LEU A 101 -7.30 -2.71 4.48
C LEU A 101 -8.03 -3.34 3.30
N ALA A 102 -7.65 -4.55 2.88
CA ALA A 102 -8.35 -5.28 1.83
C ALA A 102 -9.75 -5.73 2.27
N GLU A 103 -9.92 -6.16 3.51
CA GLU A 103 -11.20 -6.55 4.08
C GLU A 103 -12.14 -5.36 4.26
N ALA A 104 -11.62 -4.22 4.72
CA ALA A 104 -12.39 -2.98 4.83
C ALA A 104 -12.95 -2.51 3.48
N ASP A 105 -12.17 -2.66 2.42
CA ASP A 105 -12.56 -2.34 1.03
C ASP A 105 -13.72 -3.24 0.57
N MET A 106 -13.59 -4.57 0.71
CA MET A 106 -14.67 -5.50 0.35
C MET A 106 -15.97 -5.24 1.13
N GLN A 107 -15.85 -4.84 2.40
CA GLN A 107 -17.00 -4.50 3.22
C GLN A 107 -17.66 -3.20 2.76
N GLU A 108 -16.89 -2.19 2.37
CA GLU A 108 -17.40 -0.94 1.80
C GLU A 108 -18.12 -1.19 0.47
N GLU A 109 -17.52 -1.95 -0.45
CA GLU A 109 -18.13 -2.36 -1.71
C GLU A 109 -19.44 -3.14 -1.49
N TYR A 110 -19.46 -4.05 -0.52
CA TYR A 110 -20.68 -4.79 -0.16
C TYR A 110 -21.77 -3.88 0.40
N ASN A 111 -21.40 -2.90 1.25
CA ASN A 111 -22.34 -1.97 1.84
C ASN A 111 -22.94 -1.04 0.78
N ASP A 112 -22.12 -0.51 -0.12
CA ASP A 112 -22.56 0.32 -1.25
C ASP A 112 -23.51 -0.45 -2.16
N TRP A 113 -23.14 -1.68 -2.51
CA TRP A 113 -24.00 -2.58 -3.26
C TRP A 113 -25.34 -2.86 -2.57
N MET A 114 -25.32 -3.07 -1.25
CA MET A 114 -26.55 -3.29 -0.48
C MET A 114 -27.46 -2.05 -0.49
N VAL A 115 -26.89 -0.85 -0.43
CA VAL A 115 -27.63 0.42 -0.55
C VAL A 115 -28.24 0.52 -1.94
N GLU A 116 -27.45 0.33 -3.00
CA GLU A 116 -27.94 0.38 -4.38
C GLU A 116 -29.06 -0.64 -4.63
N MET A 117 -28.93 -1.87 -4.13
CA MET A 117 -29.96 -2.89 -4.28
C MET A 117 -31.25 -2.53 -3.54
N LEU A 118 -31.17 -1.92 -2.35
CA LEU A 118 -32.34 -1.43 -1.62
C LEU A 118 -33.03 -0.26 -2.35
N GLU A 119 -32.26 0.58 -3.06
CA GLU A 119 -32.79 1.74 -3.80
C GLU A 119 -33.36 1.38 -5.18
N THR A 120 -32.73 0.44 -5.90
CA THR A 120 -33.05 0.13 -7.30
C THR A 120 -33.87 -1.15 -7.46
N GLY A 121 -33.77 -2.10 -6.53
CA GLY A 121 -34.43 -3.41 -6.62
C GLY A 121 -33.82 -4.36 -7.65
N GLU A 122 -32.66 -4.02 -8.25
CA GLU A 122 -31.98 -4.85 -9.26
C GLU A 122 -30.84 -5.66 -8.62
N ALA A 123 -30.82 -6.99 -8.84
CA ALA A 123 -29.84 -7.90 -8.26
C ALA A 123 -28.68 -8.18 -9.23
N GLY A 124 -27.70 -7.26 -9.31
CA GLY A 124 -26.36 -7.59 -9.80
C GLY A 124 -25.53 -8.18 -8.65
N SER A 125 -24.62 -9.14 -8.88
CA SER A 125 -23.74 -9.62 -7.80
C SER A 125 -22.52 -8.70 -7.66
N PRO A 126 -22.08 -8.32 -6.45
CA PRO A 126 -20.94 -7.41 -6.26
C PRO A 126 -19.61 -7.98 -6.75
N HIS A 127 -19.53 -9.30 -6.98
CA HIS A 127 -18.31 -10.00 -7.41
C HIS A 127 -18.24 -10.31 -8.92
N VAL A 128 -19.12 -9.74 -9.76
CA VAL A 128 -19.02 -9.89 -11.23
C VAL A 128 -18.18 -8.77 -11.83
N GLY A 129 -16.88 -8.83 -11.54
CA GLY A 129 -15.85 -8.18 -12.34
C GLY A 129 -15.70 -8.90 -13.68
N THR A 130 -15.78 -8.14 -14.76
CA THR A 130 -15.90 -8.60 -16.14
C THR A 130 -14.68 -9.43 -16.57
N ARG A 131 -14.89 -10.68 -17.01
CA ARG A 131 -13.93 -11.33 -17.91
C ARG A 131 -13.89 -10.52 -19.20
N ARG A 132 -12.74 -9.91 -19.50
CA ARG A 132 -12.35 -9.57 -20.86
C ARG A 132 -11.01 -10.22 -21.17
#